data_AF-A0A0F8YNJ9-F1
#
_entry.id   AF-A0A0F8YNJ9-F1
#
_cell.length_a   1.000
_cell.length_b   1.000
_cell.length_c   1.000
_cell.angle_alpha   90.00
_cell.angle_beta   90.00
_cell.angle_gamma   90.00
#
_symmetry.space_group_name_H-M   'P 1'
#
loop_
_entity.id
_entity.type
_entity.pdbx_description
1 polymer ?
#
loop_
_entity_poly.entity_id
_entity_poly.type
_entity_poly.pdbx_seq_one_letter_code
_entity_poly.pdbx_strand_id
1 'polypeptide(L)'
;WQLLKQYYESVYFFSSHVFDQAELVTIELKHIYRQCDARFIKLLNRVRDNRLDAASIGVLNQRYIENFAPEKDRGYITLTTHNSSADGINKSRLSALRGKEYCFDAEVSGEFPEHTYPTLGTLLLKVGAQVMFLRNDTSIEKRYYNGKIGKIKTITARQICITCAGESEDIVVEAAEWENIKYKVDEEITEIQEDVIGKFKQFPLKLAWAITIHKSQGLTFDKAVIDAESAFAHGQVYVALSRCKTLEGMVLSSPIPSRGIQTDESVLNFVERVRQNLPSENRLQAAKVFYQQQLLLECFDFQLLHNRLNYFVRLLAGNTSLVQISGVSDMVQLREMAEKQIFTVSEKFKQQLQTFFVQQSLPESDAYILERIGKASEWFQDKFSLIFDDL
;
A
#
# COMPACT_ATOMS: atom_id res chain seq x y z
N TRP A 1 -8.76 9.06 -22.56
CA TRP A 1 -9.79 8.07 -22.93
C TRP A 1 -10.02 7.97 -24.44
N GLN A 2 -10.17 9.09 -25.17
CA GLN A 2 -10.52 9.06 -26.61
C GLN A 2 -9.61 8.21 -27.50
N LEU A 3 -8.31 8.10 -27.18
CA LEU A 3 -7.36 7.22 -27.87
C LEU A 3 -7.45 5.76 -27.41
N LEU A 4 -7.64 5.53 -26.11
CA LEU A 4 -7.55 4.20 -25.50
C LEU A 4 -8.85 3.40 -25.58
N LYS A 5 -10.00 4.05 -25.78
CA LYS A 5 -11.34 3.40 -25.86
C LYS A 5 -11.49 2.37 -26.98
N GLN A 6 -10.57 2.35 -27.95
CA GLN A 6 -10.55 1.39 -29.04
C GLN A 6 -9.93 0.05 -28.60
N TYR A 7 -9.13 0.08 -27.53
CA TYR A 7 -8.37 -1.07 -27.03
C TYR A 7 -8.92 -1.58 -25.70
N TYR A 8 -9.38 -0.67 -24.84
CA TYR A 8 -9.86 -1.01 -23.50
C TYR A 8 -11.34 -0.68 -23.35
N GLU A 9 -12.05 -1.47 -22.53
CA GLU A 9 -13.49 -1.28 -22.25
C GLU A 9 -13.75 -0.07 -21.35
N SER A 10 -12.88 0.19 -20.38
CA SER A 10 -12.98 1.35 -19.48
C SER A 10 -11.60 1.94 -19.15
N VAL A 11 -11.58 3.10 -18.49
CA VAL A 11 -10.36 3.76 -17.99
C VAL A 11 -9.78 3.09 -16.73
N TYR A 12 -10.47 2.12 -16.16
CA TYR A 12 -10.10 1.51 -14.90
C TYR A 12 -9.11 0.37 -15.07
N PHE A 13 -8.30 0.13 -14.04
CA PHE A 13 -7.24 -0.88 -14.07
C PHE A 13 -7.76 -2.29 -14.42
N PHE A 14 -8.98 -2.63 -13.99
CA PHE A 14 -9.60 -3.94 -14.21
C PHE A 14 -10.02 -4.21 -15.65
N SER A 15 -9.93 -3.23 -16.55
CA SER A 15 -10.13 -3.42 -17.99
C SER A 15 -8.84 -3.79 -18.72
N SER A 16 -7.70 -3.92 -18.03
CA SER A 16 -6.46 -4.40 -18.64
C SER A 16 -6.59 -5.87 -19.06
N HIS A 17 -6.16 -6.18 -20.29
CA HIS A 17 -6.19 -7.55 -20.86
C HIS A 17 -5.42 -8.59 -20.05
N VAL A 18 -4.48 -8.17 -19.19
CA VAL A 18 -3.78 -9.10 -18.29
C VAL A 18 -4.73 -9.78 -17.30
N PHE A 19 -5.82 -9.10 -16.91
CA PHE A 19 -6.83 -9.69 -16.02
C PHE A 19 -7.71 -10.74 -16.72
N ASP A 20 -7.67 -10.82 -18.06
CA ASP A 20 -8.31 -11.90 -18.81
C ASP A 20 -7.42 -13.15 -18.88
N GLN A 21 -6.11 -12.97 -18.67
CA GLN A 21 -5.09 -14.03 -18.75
C GLN A 21 -4.69 -14.57 -17.38
N ALA A 22 -4.93 -13.82 -16.31
CA ALA A 22 -4.55 -14.17 -14.95
C ALA A 22 -5.78 -14.36 -14.06
N GLU A 23 -5.75 -15.39 -13.22
CA GLU A 23 -6.79 -15.63 -12.22
C GLU A 23 -6.69 -14.58 -11.10
N LEU A 24 -7.65 -13.65 -11.04
CA LEU A 24 -7.72 -12.65 -9.97
C LEU A 24 -8.48 -13.21 -8.76
N VAL A 25 -7.76 -13.51 -7.68
CA VAL A 25 -8.38 -13.77 -6.37
C VAL A 25 -8.74 -12.43 -5.73
N THR A 26 -10.02 -12.25 -5.38
CA THR A 26 -10.51 -10.98 -4.80
C THR A 26 -11.01 -11.19 -3.38
N ILE A 27 -10.52 -10.36 -2.45
CA ILE A 27 -10.87 -10.44 -1.03
C ILE A 27 -11.43 -9.09 -0.62
N GLU A 28 -12.72 -9.04 -0.25
CA GLU A 28 -13.34 -7.83 0.26
C GLU A 28 -13.21 -7.74 1.79
N LEU A 29 -12.54 -6.70 2.28
CA LEU A 29 -12.49 -6.37 3.70
C LEU A 29 -13.79 -5.67 4.10
N LYS A 30 -14.64 -6.36 4.87
CA LYS A 30 -15.97 -5.88 5.28
C LYS A 30 -15.97 -5.08 6.57
N HIS A 31 -14.95 -5.23 7.41
CA HIS A 31 -14.90 -4.57 8.70
C HIS A 31 -14.43 -3.12 8.56
N ILE A 32 -15.25 -2.17 9.02
CA ILE A 32 -14.96 -0.74 8.98
C ILE A 32 -14.44 -0.32 10.35
N TYR A 33 -13.16 0.02 10.43
CA TYR A 33 -12.54 0.53 11.67
C TYR A 33 -12.74 2.04 11.89
N ARG A 34 -13.05 2.78 10.82
CA ARG A 34 -13.04 4.25 10.82
C ARG A 34 -14.29 4.87 11.44
N GLN A 35 -15.46 4.37 11.05
CA GLN A 35 -16.75 4.87 11.52
C GLN A 35 -17.29 3.94 12.60
N CYS A 36 -17.76 4.50 13.71
CA CYS A 36 -18.37 3.73 14.81
C CYS A 36 -19.90 3.75 14.77
N ASP A 37 -20.51 4.63 13.97
CA ASP A 37 -21.96 4.76 13.86
C ASP A 37 -22.52 3.86 12.74
N ALA A 38 -23.27 2.82 13.13
CA ALA A 38 -23.93 1.90 12.21
C ALA A 38 -24.92 2.59 11.25
N ARG A 39 -25.60 3.65 11.70
CA ARG A 39 -26.53 4.43 10.85
C ARG A 39 -25.74 5.15 9.76
N PHE A 40 -24.64 5.79 10.13
CA PHE A 40 -23.79 6.48 9.16
C PHE A 40 -23.11 5.52 8.19
N ILE A 41 -22.61 4.38 8.67
CA ILE A 41 -22.04 3.32 7.80
C ILE A 41 -23.07 2.87 6.76
N LYS A 42 -24.32 2.65 7.17
CA LYS A 42 -25.40 2.25 6.24
C LYS A 42 -25.68 3.32 5.18
N LEU A 43 -25.64 4.60 5.56
CA LEU A 43 -25.78 5.71 4.62
C LEU A 43 -24.60 5.76 3.64
N LEU A 44 -23.37 5.62 4.12
CA LEU A 44 -22.17 5.60 3.28
C LEU A 44 -22.16 4.43 2.29
N ASN A 45 -22.60 3.25 2.71
CA ASN A 45 -22.74 2.10 1.80
C ASN A 45 -23.81 2.35 0.74
N ARG A 46 -24.95 2.97 1.10
CA ARG A 46 -25.96 3.39 0.11
C ARG A 46 -25.42 4.41 -0.89
N VAL A 47 -24.57 5.33 -0.45
CA VAL A 47 -23.85 6.25 -1.35
C VAL A 47 -22.92 5.48 -2.27
N ARG A 48 -22.11 4.56 -1.72
CA ARG A 48 -21.12 3.75 -2.47
C ARG A 48 -21.76 2.86 -3.54
N ASP A 49 -22.87 2.21 -3.21
CA ASP A 49 -23.58 1.29 -4.09
C ASP A 49 -24.57 2.01 -5.03
N ASN A 50 -24.61 3.35 -5.01
CA ASN A 50 -25.56 4.17 -5.76
C ASN A 50 -27.04 3.79 -5.49
N ARG A 51 -27.38 3.51 -4.23
CA ARG A 51 -28.73 3.11 -3.75
C ARG A 51 -29.30 4.11 -2.74
N LEU A 52 -29.03 5.39 -2.93
CA LEU A 52 -29.61 6.45 -2.09
C LEU A 52 -31.10 6.61 -2.38
N ASP A 53 -31.93 6.27 -1.38
CA ASP A 53 -33.37 6.56 -1.39
C ASP A 53 -33.65 7.99 -0.90
N ALA A 54 -34.86 8.49 -1.15
CA ALA A 54 -35.28 9.83 -0.73
C ALA A 54 -35.15 10.04 0.80
N ALA A 55 -35.37 8.99 1.60
CA ALA A 55 -35.19 9.04 3.05
C ALA A 55 -33.72 9.25 3.44
N SER A 56 -32.77 8.55 2.81
CA SER A 56 -31.33 8.69 3.05
C SER A 56 -30.83 10.07 2.64
N ILE A 57 -31.31 10.59 1.51
CA ILE A 57 -31.03 11.96 1.05
C ILE A 57 -31.55 12.96 2.08
N GLY A 58 -32.78 12.77 2.58
CA GLY A 58 -33.34 13.59 3.66
C GLY A 58 -32.46 13.61 4.91
N VAL A 59 -31.94 12.45 5.34
CA VAL A 59 -31.04 12.36 6.51
C VAL A 59 -29.71 13.07 6.24
N LEU A 60 -29.11 12.92 5.07
CA LEU A 60 -27.87 13.63 4.72
C LEU A 60 -28.10 15.15 4.65
N ASN A 61 -29.24 15.57 4.09
CA ASN A 61 -29.60 16.97 3.98
C ASN A 61 -30.00 17.63 5.32
N GLN A 62 -30.24 16.87 6.39
CA GLN A 62 -30.29 17.43 7.76
C GLN A 62 -28.94 18.05 8.19
N ARG A 63 -27.84 17.66 7.52
CA ARG A 63 -26.51 18.22 7.75
C ARG A 63 -26.20 19.41 6.86
N TYR A 64 -27.09 19.79 5.95
CA TYR A 64 -26.95 21.00 5.16
C TYR A 64 -27.23 22.23 6.02
N ILE A 65 -26.25 23.13 6.08
CA ILE A 65 -26.37 24.40 6.79
C ILE A 65 -25.92 25.49 5.83
N GLU A 66 -26.88 26.30 5.38
CA GLU A 66 -26.61 27.41 4.48
C GLU A 66 -25.64 28.42 5.14
N ASN A 67 -24.64 28.87 4.38
CA ASN A 67 -23.63 29.82 4.84
C ASN A 67 -22.92 29.41 6.14
N PHE A 68 -22.72 28.11 6.36
CA PHE A 68 -22.02 27.62 7.55
C PHE A 68 -20.62 28.21 7.66
N ALA A 69 -20.41 29.03 8.68
CA ALA A 69 -19.11 29.50 9.09
C ALA A 69 -18.70 28.73 10.36
N PRO A 70 -17.69 27.85 10.31
CA PRO A 70 -17.26 27.14 11.50
C PRO A 70 -16.82 28.12 12.57
N GLU A 71 -17.37 27.96 13.78
CA GLU A 71 -16.91 28.65 14.98
C GLU A 71 -15.39 28.52 15.13
N LYS A 72 -14.76 29.57 15.66
CA LYS A 72 -13.34 29.54 15.99
C LYS A 72 -13.10 28.36 16.96
N ASP A 73 -12.04 27.58 16.72
CA ASP A 73 -11.55 26.54 17.61
C ASP A 73 -12.32 25.21 17.66
N ARG A 74 -13.28 24.98 16.76
CA ARG A 74 -14.00 23.69 16.69
C ARG A 74 -13.35 22.62 15.83
N GLY A 75 -12.24 22.94 15.14
CA GLY A 75 -11.43 21.99 14.38
C GLY A 75 -12.05 21.50 13.06
N TYR A 76 -12.97 22.26 12.46
CA TYR A 76 -13.53 21.92 11.15
C TYR A 76 -12.47 22.03 10.06
N ILE A 77 -12.41 21.03 9.18
CA ILE A 77 -11.67 21.10 7.92
C ILE A 77 -12.64 21.15 6.73
N THR A 78 -12.37 22.02 5.77
CA THR A 78 -13.19 22.14 4.56
C THR A 78 -12.63 21.24 3.47
N LEU A 79 -13.45 20.35 2.91
CA LEU A 79 -13.08 19.50 1.78
C LEU A 79 -13.50 20.16 0.48
N THR A 80 -12.53 20.48 -0.36
CA THR A 80 -12.75 21.13 -1.66
C THR A 80 -12.38 20.22 -2.81
N THR A 81 -12.82 20.55 -4.02
CA THR A 81 -12.48 19.78 -5.23
C THR A 81 -11.16 20.21 -5.86
N HIS A 82 -10.80 21.50 -5.72
CA HIS A 82 -9.65 22.11 -6.38
C HIS A 82 -8.62 22.61 -5.36
N ASN A 83 -7.33 22.50 -5.71
CA ASN A 83 -6.22 22.99 -4.89
C ASN A 83 -6.33 24.51 -4.68
N SER A 84 -6.65 25.26 -5.73
CA SER A 84 -6.82 26.73 -5.67
C SER A 84 -7.83 27.17 -4.61
N SER A 85 -8.96 26.46 -4.48
CA SER A 85 -9.97 26.74 -3.46
C SER A 85 -9.43 26.47 -2.05
N ALA A 86 -8.74 25.34 -1.84
CA ALA A 86 -8.15 25.00 -0.55
C ALA A 86 -7.07 26.02 -0.15
N ASP A 87 -6.19 26.37 -1.08
CA ASP A 87 -5.09 27.31 -0.87
C ASP A 87 -5.62 28.72 -0.60
N GLY A 88 -6.67 29.15 -1.30
CA GLY A 88 -7.37 30.41 -1.06
C GLY A 88 -7.96 30.51 0.35
N ILE A 89 -8.66 29.46 0.81
CA ILE A 89 -9.21 29.40 2.18
C ILE A 89 -8.08 29.43 3.21
N ASN A 90 -7.05 28.60 3.02
CA ASN A 90 -5.92 28.52 3.95
C ASN A 90 -5.17 29.84 4.06
N LYS A 91 -4.89 30.51 2.92
CA LYS A 91 -4.23 31.81 2.88
C LYS A 91 -5.08 32.90 3.54
N SER A 92 -6.36 32.98 3.21
CA SER A 92 -7.29 33.94 3.82
C SER A 92 -7.35 33.79 5.35
N ARG A 93 -7.46 32.55 5.84
CA ARG A 93 -7.50 32.24 7.27
C ARG A 93 -6.18 32.56 7.97
N LEU A 94 -5.04 32.24 7.36
CA LEU A 94 -3.73 32.59 7.90
C LEU A 94 -3.52 34.11 7.96
N SER A 95 -3.89 34.85 6.90
CA SER A 95 -3.79 36.30 6.87
C SER A 95 -4.67 36.98 7.91
N ALA A 96 -5.86 36.41 8.20
CA ALA A 96 -6.76 36.91 9.23
C ALA A 96 -6.26 36.70 10.67
N LEU A 97 -5.26 35.83 10.89
CA LEU A 97 -4.64 35.68 12.21
C LEU A 97 -3.73 36.86 12.52
N ARG A 98 -3.90 37.41 13.72
CA ARG A 98 -3.00 38.41 14.31
C ARG A 98 -1.69 37.73 14.73
N GLY A 99 -0.61 38.49 14.72
CA GLY A 99 0.70 38.04 15.20
C GLY A 99 1.74 37.90 14.08
N LYS A 100 2.96 37.57 14.50
CA LYS A 100 4.12 37.41 13.62
C LYS A 100 3.95 36.20 12.71
N GLU A 101 4.20 36.38 11.43
CA GLU A 101 4.33 35.29 10.45
C GLU A 101 5.75 34.72 10.51
N TYR A 102 5.83 33.39 10.54
CA TYR A 102 7.07 32.62 10.53
C TYR A 102 7.16 31.91 9.18
N CYS A 103 8.33 32.02 8.56
CA CYS A 103 8.64 31.42 7.27
C CYS A 103 9.69 30.34 7.49
N PHE A 104 9.40 29.14 7.03
CA PHE A 104 10.32 28.00 7.08
C PHE A 104 10.56 27.49 5.66
N ASP A 105 11.77 27.66 5.15
CA ASP A 105 12.18 27.10 3.87
C ASP A 105 12.72 25.69 4.06
N ALA A 106 12.35 24.79 3.16
CA ALA A 106 12.77 23.40 3.21
C ALA A 106 14.26 23.28 2.87
N GLU A 107 14.95 22.41 3.59
CA GLU A 107 16.32 22.00 3.26
C GLU A 107 16.22 20.86 2.23
N VAL A 108 16.69 21.10 1.00
CA VAL A 108 16.64 20.10 -0.08
C VAL A 108 18.06 19.82 -0.56
N SER A 109 18.42 18.54 -0.67
CA SER A 109 19.73 18.10 -1.16
C SER A 109 19.59 16.94 -2.14
N GLY A 110 20.47 16.86 -3.13
CA GLY A 110 20.40 15.82 -4.18
C GLY A 110 19.26 16.05 -5.18
N GLU A 111 18.82 14.98 -5.82
CA GLU A 111 17.74 14.97 -6.82
C GLU A 111 16.38 14.81 -6.13
N PHE A 112 15.70 15.93 -5.88
CA PHE A 112 14.34 15.94 -5.34
C PHE A 112 13.47 16.97 -6.10
N PRO A 113 12.69 16.55 -7.11
CA PRO A 113 11.89 17.47 -7.92
C PRO A 113 10.79 18.19 -7.12
N GLU A 114 10.60 19.50 -7.32
CA GLU A 114 9.64 20.31 -6.56
C GLU A 114 8.20 19.78 -6.60
N HIS A 115 7.77 19.24 -7.74
CA HIS A 115 6.42 18.69 -7.90
C HIS A 115 6.17 17.41 -7.08
N THR A 116 7.23 16.80 -6.55
CA THR A 116 7.17 15.62 -5.67
C THR A 116 7.33 15.95 -4.20
N TYR A 117 7.50 17.23 -3.84
CA TYR A 117 7.67 17.62 -2.45
C TYR A 117 6.51 17.14 -1.57
N PRO A 118 6.79 16.51 -0.41
CA PRO A 118 5.76 15.97 0.47
C PRO A 118 4.95 17.09 1.15
N THR A 119 5.53 18.29 1.26
CA THR A 119 4.87 19.51 1.75
C THR A 119 5.38 20.73 0.97
N LEU A 120 4.91 21.92 1.34
CA LEU A 120 5.35 23.17 0.72
C LEU A 120 6.85 23.38 0.94
N GLY A 121 7.56 23.79 -0.12
CA GLY A 121 8.97 24.20 -0.03
C GLY A 121 9.14 25.37 0.94
N THR A 122 8.23 26.34 0.90
CA THR A 122 8.16 27.43 1.87
C THR A 122 6.87 27.31 2.70
N LEU A 123 7.02 27.06 3.99
CA LEU A 123 5.92 26.90 4.94
C LEU A 123 5.71 28.17 5.75
N LEU A 124 4.57 28.85 5.53
CA LEU A 124 4.16 30.04 6.25
C LEU A 124 3.20 29.70 7.38
N LEU A 125 3.56 30.08 8.62
CA LEU A 125 2.80 29.75 9.82
C LEU A 125 2.65 30.96 10.76
N LYS A 126 1.59 30.95 11.56
CA LYS A 126 1.35 31.89 12.65
C LYS A 126 0.89 31.13 13.90
N VAL A 127 1.17 31.68 15.07
CA VAL A 127 0.55 31.19 16.31
C VAL A 127 -0.98 31.25 16.16
N GLY A 128 -1.65 30.16 16.51
CA GLY A 128 -3.08 29.97 16.32
C GLY A 128 -3.50 29.43 14.97
N ALA A 129 -2.57 29.15 14.04
CA ALA A 129 -2.90 28.48 12.78
C ALA A 129 -3.37 27.04 13.01
N GLN A 130 -4.38 26.61 12.26
CA GLN A 130 -4.83 25.23 12.21
C GLN A 130 -3.95 24.48 11.22
N VAL A 131 -3.26 23.45 11.71
CA VAL A 131 -2.33 22.63 10.93
C VAL A 131 -2.69 21.16 11.02
N MET A 132 -2.25 20.41 10.02
CA MET A 132 -2.40 18.97 9.95
C MET A 132 -1.04 18.31 9.82
N PHE A 133 -0.85 17.23 10.57
CA PHE A 133 0.36 16.41 10.52
C PHE A 133 0.40 15.59 9.21
N LEU A 134 1.57 15.50 8.59
CA LEU A 134 1.80 14.83 7.31
C LEU A 134 2.47 13.46 7.44
N ARG A 135 2.89 13.10 8.65
CA ARG A 135 3.53 11.82 8.96
C ARG A 135 2.98 11.24 10.24
N ASN A 136 3.23 9.96 10.43
CA ASN A 136 3.07 9.32 11.72
C ASN A 136 4.27 9.65 12.60
N ASP A 137 4.04 9.81 13.90
CA ASP A 137 5.09 9.95 14.88
C ASP A 137 5.91 8.65 14.95
N THR A 138 7.22 8.77 14.78
CA THR A 138 8.17 7.65 14.82
C THR A 138 8.62 7.32 16.23
N SER A 139 8.26 8.15 17.23
CA SER A 139 8.53 7.85 18.63
C SER A 139 7.68 6.68 19.13
N ILE A 140 8.13 6.06 20.23
CA ILE A 140 7.42 4.95 20.87
C ILE A 140 6.01 5.37 21.33
N GLU A 141 5.85 6.65 21.70
CA GLU A 141 4.60 7.23 22.21
C GLU A 141 3.53 7.42 21.14
N LYS A 142 3.90 7.45 19.85
CA LYS A 142 3.00 7.62 18.69
C LYS A 142 1.98 8.76 18.87
N ARG A 143 2.45 9.94 19.29
CA ARG A 143 1.59 11.06 19.73
C ARG A 143 0.73 11.68 18.62
N TYR A 144 1.15 11.53 17.38
CA TYR A 144 0.39 11.98 16.22
C TYR A 144 0.44 11.01 15.04
N TYR A 145 -0.54 11.14 14.16
CA TYR A 145 -0.68 10.35 12.95
C TYR A 145 -0.94 11.27 11.75
N ASN A 146 -0.65 10.78 10.54
CA ASN A 146 -0.92 11.53 9.31
C ASN A 146 -2.42 11.85 9.19
N GLY A 147 -2.75 13.14 9.12
CA GLY A 147 -4.13 13.63 9.10
C GLY A 147 -4.65 14.18 10.42
N LYS A 148 -3.92 14.01 11.54
CA LYS A 148 -4.30 14.63 12.82
C LYS A 148 -4.28 16.15 12.67
N ILE A 149 -5.27 16.83 13.24
CA ILE A 149 -5.41 18.30 13.17
C ILE A 149 -5.15 18.88 14.56
N GLY A 150 -4.38 19.96 14.60
CA GLY A 150 -4.14 20.73 15.80
C GLY A 150 -3.95 22.21 15.52
N LYS A 151 -3.79 22.98 16.59
CA LYS A 151 -3.59 24.43 16.54
C LYS A 151 -2.21 24.76 17.08
N ILE A 152 -1.47 25.61 16.37
CA ILE A 152 -0.15 26.05 16.81
C ILE A 152 -0.29 26.90 18.08
N LYS A 153 0.39 26.49 19.15
CA LYS A 153 0.47 27.23 20.41
C LYS A 153 1.70 28.12 20.46
N THR A 154 2.87 27.60 20.09
CA THR A 154 4.12 28.37 20.02
C THR A 154 4.96 27.94 18.82
N ILE A 155 5.77 28.87 18.32
CA ILE A 155 6.69 28.64 17.20
C ILE A 155 8.08 29.11 17.61
N THR A 156 9.07 28.26 17.43
CA THR A 156 10.51 28.58 17.54
C THR A 156 11.21 28.21 16.24
N ALA A 157 12.51 28.52 16.12
CA ALA A 157 13.29 28.16 14.93
C ALA A 157 13.47 26.64 14.74
N ARG A 158 13.41 25.85 15.83
CA ARG A 158 13.68 24.40 15.79
C ARG A 158 12.44 23.55 16.05
N GLN A 159 11.47 24.09 16.77
CA GLN A 159 10.32 23.33 17.29
C GLN A 159 9.02 24.14 17.16
N ILE A 160 7.93 23.44 16.85
CA ILE A 160 6.56 23.96 16.83
C ILE A 160 5.74 23.17 17.83
N CYS A 161 5.07 23.87 18.74
CA CYS A 161 4.20 23.27 19.75
C CYS A 161 2.74 23.35 19.29
N ILE A 162 2.05 22.22 19.28
CA ILE A 162 0.69 22.09 18.73
C ILE A 162 -0.23 21.49 19.79
N THR A 163 -1.34 22.19 20.08
CA THR A 163 -2.42 21.67 20.91
C THR A 163 -3.44 20.97 20.01
N CYS A 164 -3.77 19.72 20.33
CA CYS A 164 -4.79 18.94 19.61
C CYS A 164 -6.09 18.90 20.41
N ALA A 165 -7.24 18.86 19.70
CA ALA A 165 -8.54 18.85 20.36
C ALA A 165 -8.73 17.56 21.18
N GLY A 166 -9.10 17.69 22.45
CA GLY A 166 -9.34 16.55 23.34
C GLY A 166 -8.08 16.00 24.02
N GLU A 167 -6.92 16.62 23.83
CA GLU A 167 -5.66 16.23 24.48
C GLU A 167 -5.19 17.30 25.46
N SER A 168 -4.71 16.86 26.62
CA SER A 168 -4.19 17.74 27.67
C SER A 168 -2.74 18.16 27.43
N GLU A 169 -1.98 17.34 26.69
CA GLU A 169 -0.58 17.57 26.41
C GLU A 169 -0.39 18.16 25.02
N ASP A 170 0.53 19.13 24.93
CA ASP A 170 0.91 19.69 23.65
C ASP A 170 1.95 18.80 22.96
N ILE A 171 1.85 18.70 21.65
CA ILE A 171 2.78 17.94 20.82
C ILE A 171 3.87 18.86 20.31
N VAL A 172 5.12 18.53 20.63
CA VAL A 172 6.30 19.22 20.08
C VAL A 172 6.73 18.53 18.78
N VAL A 173 6.83 19.32 17.72
CA VAL A 173 7.15 18.86 16.37
C VAL A 173 8.46 19.49 15.91
N GLU A 174 9.33 18.66 15.36
CA GLU A 174 10.60 19.04 14.75
C GLU A 174 10.57 18.80 13.23
N ALA A 175 11.57 19.34 12.52
CA ALA A 175 11.72 19.08 11.10
C ALA A 175 12.00 17.59 10.86
N ALA A 176 11.28 17.00 9.90
CA ALA A 176 11.44 15.62 9.50
C ALA A 176 12.11 15.56 8.11
N GLU A 177 12.81 14.46 7.83
CA GLU A 177 13.48 14.23 6.55
C GLU A 177 12.75 13.15 5.74
N TRP A 178 12.54 13.41 4.45
CA TRP A 178 12.01 12.48 3.46
C TRP A 178 13.09 12.19 2.43
N GLU A 179 13.15 10.93 2.01
CA GLU A 179 14.15 10.45 1.05
C GLU A 179 13.49 10.17 -0.29
N ASN A 180 14.16 10.56 -1.37
CA ASN A 180 13.83 10.16 -2.74
C ASN A 180 14.72 8.96 -3.09
N ILE A 181 14.12 7.78 -3.21
CA ILE A 181 14.82 6.51 -3.41
C ILE A 181 14.65 6.06 -4.85
N LYS A 182 15.77 5.80 -5.52
CA LYS A 182 15.80 5.18 -6.85
C LYS A 182 16.21 3.73 -6.70
N TYR A 183 15.34 2.85 -7.18
CA TYR A 183 15.60 1.42 -7.19
C TYR A 183 16.41 1.07 -8.43
N LYS A 184 17.54 0.37 -8.24
CA LYS A 184 18.33 -0.23 -9.31
C LYS A 184 18.36 -1.74 -9.08
N VAL A 185 18.14 -2.50 -10.15
CA VAL A 185 18.34 -3.96 -10.10
C VAL A 185 19.83 -4.17 -10.32
N ASP A 186 20.48 -4.80 -9.35
CA ASP A 186 21.83 -5.30 -9.54
C ASP A 186 21.73 -6.59 -10.35
N GLU A 187 22.16 -6.54 -11.62
CA GLU A 187 22.07 -7.66 -12.56
C GLU A 187 22.94 -8.86 -12.15
N GLU A 188 23.92 -8.67 -11.26
CA GLU A 188 24.82 -9.75 -10.81
C GLU A 188 24.22 -10.56 -9.65
N ILE A 189 23.54 -9.90 -8.70
CA ILE A 189 22.95 -10.54 -7.52
C ILE A 189 21.43 -10.70 -7.59
N THR A 190 20.77 -10.12 -8.61
CA THR A 190 19.30 -10.12 -8.75
C THR A 190 18.58 -9.50 -7.53
N GLU A 191 19.23 -8.57 -6.84
CA GLU A 191 18.67 -7.85 -5.71
C GLU A 191 18.32 -6.42 -6.11
N ILE A 192 17.29 -5.89 -5.46
CA ILE A 192 16.89 -4.49 -5.61
C ILE A 192 17.74 -3.66 -4.64
N GLN A 193 18.62 -2.83 -5.17
CA GLN A 193 19.38 -1.86 -4.40
C GLN A 193 18.61 -0.53 -4.31
N GLU A 194 18.55 0.02 -3.10
CA GLU A 194 17.96 1.32 -2.81
C GLU A 194 19.06 2.40 -2.80
N ASP A 195 18.98 3.35 -3.73
CA ASP A 195 19.90 4.48 -3.83
C ASP A 195 19.17 5.77 -3.43
N VAL A 196 19.55 6.39 -2.31
CA VAL A 196 18.96 7.67 -1.86
C VAL A 196 19.55 8.79 -2.70
N ILE A 197 18.82 9.17 -3.74
CA ILE A 197 19.27 10.19 -4.70
C ILE A 197 18.99 11.62 -4.23
N GLY A 198 18.09 11.80 -3.25
CA GLY A 198 17.76 13.12 -2.72
C GLY A 198 17.09 13.07 -1.35
N LYS A 199 17.15 14.20 -0.65
CA LYS A 199 16.56 14.41 0.68
C LYS A 199 15.82 15.73 0.72
N PHE A 200 14.66 15.73 1.35
CA PHE A 200 13.84 16.91 1.60
C PHE A 200 13.58 16.97 3.11
N LYS A 201 13.87 18.10 3.76
CA LYS A 201 13.69 18.25 5.20
C LYS A 201 12.91 19.52 5.54
N GLN A 202 11.83 19.34 6.30
CA GLN A 202 10.87 20.39 6.66
C GLN A 202 10.00 19.93 7.84
N PHE A 203 9.32 20.85 8.52
CA PHE A 203 8.27 20.47 9.47
C PHE A 203 7.17 19.65 8.77
N PRO A 204 6.77 18.49 9.31
CA PRO A 204 5.74 17.61 8.73
C PRO A 204 4.32 18.16 8.96
N LEU A 205 4.10 19.42 8.58
CA LEU A 205 2.89 20.17 8.81
C LEU A 205 2.43 20.85 7.53
N LYS A 206 1.12 21.06 7.43
CA LYS A 206 0.48 21.94 6.44
C LYS A 206 -0.70 22.66 7.05
N LEU A 207 -1.08 23.81 6.50
CA LEU A 207 -2.34 24.47 6.85
C LEU A 207 -3.53 23.56 6.57
N ALA A 208 -4.51 23.59 7.46
CA ALA A 208 -5.56 22.58 7.51
C ALA A 208 -6.97 23.14 7.73
N TRP A 209 -7.22 24.40 7.37
CA TRP A 209 -8.61 24.89 7.29
C TRP A 209 -9.33 24.32 6.07
N ALA A 210 -8.58 24.04 5.00
CA ALA A 210 -9.10 23.36 3.82
C ALA A 210 -8.08 22.40 3.20
N ILE A 211 -8.59 21.33 2.60
CA ILE A 211 -7.84 20.35 1.82
C ILE A 211 -8.69 19.86 0.66
N THR A 212 -8.06 19.42 -0.42
CA THR A 212 -8.81 18.78 -1.50
C THR A 212 -9.30 17.39 -1.11
N ILE A 213 -10.45 16.97 -1.65
CA ILE A 213 -11.01 15.62 -1.48
C ILE A 213 -9.95 14.57 -1.86
N HIS A 214 -9.24 14.78 -2.96
CA HIS A 214 -8.14 13.91 -3.40
C HIS A 214 -7.02 13.80 -2.35
N LYS A 215 -6.51 14.92 -1.83
CA LYS A 215 -5.46 14.92 -0.80
C LYS A 215 -5.96 14.45 0.57
N SER A 216 -7.27 14.31 0.76
CA SER A 216 -7.87 13.75 1.97
C SER A 216 -8.03 12.22 1.92
N GLN A 217 -7.75 11.59 0.78
CA GLN A 217 -7.89 10.14 0.62
C GLN A 217 -7.01 9.40 1.65
N GLY A 218 -7.62 8.43 2.33
CA GLY A 218 -6.98 7.71 3.45
C GLY A 218 -7.09 8.40 4.81
N LEU A 219 -7.30 9.71 4.84
CA LEU A 219 -7.41 10.49 6.09
C LEU A 219 -8.81 10.38 6.71
N THR A 220 -8.88 10.66 8.01
CA THR A 220 -10.12 10.63 8.79
C THR A 220 -10.20 11.89 9.65
N PHE A 221 -11.35 12.56 9.64
CA PHE A 221 -11.58 13.79 10.40
C PHE A 221 -12.77 13.63 11.34
N ASP A 222 -12.67 14.26 12.52
CA ASP A 222 -13.79 14.32 13.46
C ASP A 222 -14.88 15.26 12.97
N LYS A 223 -14.49 16.36 12.32
CA LYS A 223 -15.42 17.35 11.76
C LYS A 223 -14.98 17.85 10.40
N ALA A 224 -15.87 17.80 9.42
CA ALA A 224 -15.58 18.31 8.09
C ALA A 224 -16.77 19.07 7.48
N VAL A 225 -16.45 20.11 6.71
CA VAL A 225 -17.39 20.83 5.85
C VAL A 225 -17.18 20.32 4.43
N ILE A 226 -18.26 19.88 3.79
CA ILE A 226 -18.21 19.25 2.47
C ILE A 226 -19.11 20.01 1.52
N ASP A 227 -18.56 20.41 0.40
CA ASP A 227 -19.33 20.89 -0.73
C ASP A 227 -19.72 19.72 -1.62
N ALA A 228 -20.94 19.22 -1.45
CA ALA A 228 -21.44 18.06 -2.17
C ALA A 228 -21.64 18.36 -3.66
N GLU A 229 -22.15 19.54 -4.00
CA GLU A 229 -22.46 19.98 -5.37
C GLU A 229 -21.22 20.09 -6.28
N SER A 230 -20.10 20.59 -5.76
CA SER A 230 -18.87 20.60 -6.55
C SER A 230 -18.21 19.21 -6.62
N ALA A 231 -18.47 18.31 -5.66
CA ALA A 231 -17.90 16.97 -5.59
C ALA A 231 -18.59 15.93 -6.50
N PHE A 232 -19.41 16.35 -7.48
CA PHE A 232 -20.26 15.46 -8.29
C PHE A 232 -19.54 14.58 -9.32
N ALA A 233 -18.21 14.60 -9.40
CA ALA A 233 -17.49 13.61 -10.19
C ALA A 233 -17.66 12.21 -9.59
N HIS A 234 -17.61 11.18 -10.44
CA HIS A 234 -17.86 9.78 -10.07
C HIS A 234 -17.11 9.36 -8.80
N GLY A 235 -17.86 8.98 -7.76
CA GLY A 235 -17.31 8.51 -6.48
C GLY A 235 -16.71 9.59 -5.55
N GLN A 236 -16.54 10.85 -5.99
CA GLN A 236 -15.94 11.89 -5.15
C GLN A 236 -16.81 12.27 -3.95
N VAL A 237 -18.15 12.29 -4.11
CA VAL A 237 -19.07 12.51 -2.99
C VAL A 237 -18.88 11.43 -1.92
N TYR A 238 -18.81 10.15 -2.30
CA TYR A 238 -18.53 9.07 -1.36
C TYR A 238 -17.19 9.28 -0.63
N VAL A 239 -16.13 9.62 -1.37
CA VAL A 239 -14.82 9.88 -0.78
C VAL A 239 -14.89 11.01 0.23
N ALA A 240 -15.57 12.11 -0.08
CA ALA A 240 -15.74 13.25 0.82
C ALA A 240 -16.54 12.86 2.09
N LEU A 241 -17.73 12.27 1.93
CA LEU A 241 -18.60 11.88 3.05
C LEU A 241 -17.89 10.87 3.97
N SER A 242 -17.15 9.91 3.39
CA SER A 242 -16.42 8.87 4.14
C SER A 242 -15.20 9.38 4.91
N ARG A 243 -14.84 10.67 4.80
CA ARG A 243 -13.77 11.28 5.60
C ARG A 243 -14.20 11.56 7.04
N CYS A 244 -15.49 11.75 7.30
CA CYS A 244 -16.00 11.97 8.66
C CYS A 244 -16.07 10.66 9.45
N LYS A 245 -15.84 10.71 10.77
CA LYS A 245 -16.07 9.58 11.68
C LYS A 245 -17.56 9.36 11.98
N THR A 246 -18.32 10.45 12.09
CA THR A 246 -19.75 10.44 12.46
C THR A 246 -20.56 11.34 11.55
N LEU A 247 -21.87 11.12 11.50
CA LEU A 247 -22.79 11.96 10.74
C LEU A 247 -22.86 13.38 11.33
N GLU A 248 -22.77 13.50 12.65
CA GLU A 248 -22.83 14.76 13.41
C GLU A 248 -21.58 15.62 13.24
N GLY A 249 -20.44 14.99 12.93
CA GLY A 249 -19.21 15.71 12.59
C GLY A 249 -19.26 16.38 11.22
N MET A 250 -20.17 15.95 10.36
CA MET A 250 -20.30 16.44 9.00
C MET A 250 -21.20 17.67 8.91
N VAL A 251 -20.82 18.61 8.06
CA VAL A 251 -21.67 19.71 7.60
C VAL A 251 -21.59 19.77 6.08
N LEU A 252 -22.74 19.93 5.42
CA LEU A 252 -22.80 20.13 3.98
C LEU A 252 -22.99 21.63 3.69
N SER A 253 -22.17 22.19 2.81
CA SER A 253 -22.33 23.57 2.34
C SER A 253 -23.31 23.69 1.17
N SER A 254 -23.66 22.56 0.55
CA SER A 254 -24.66 22.43 -0.51
C SER A 254 -25.50 21.17 -0.26
N PRO A 255 -26.80 21.17 -0.59
CA PRO A 255 -27.64 20.00 -0.40
C PRO A 255 -27.24 18.87 -1.36
N ILE A 256 -27.43 17.62 -0.94
CA ILE A 256 -27.33 16.47 -1.85
C ILE A 256 -28.57 16.48 -2.76
N PRO A 257 -28.39 16.60 -4.08
CA PRO A 257 -29.49 16.62 -5.04
C PRO A 257 -30.19 15.26 -5.13
N SER A 258 -31.50 15.32 -5.38
CA SER A 258 -32.39 14.16 -5.46
C SER A 258 -32.10 13.21 -6.62
N ARG A 259 -31.35 13.66 -7.64
CA ARG A 259 -30.97 12.87 -8.81
C ARG A 259 -29.93 11.77 -8.53
N GLY A 260 -29.52 11.61 -7.27
CA GLY A 260 -28.51 10.65 -6.85
C GLY A 260 -27.09 11.09 -7.17
N ILE A 261 -26.11 10.24 -6.85
CA ILE A 261 -24.68 10.48 -7.08
C ILE A 261 -24.28 9.63 -8.28
N GLN A 262 -23.82 10.25 -9.36
CA GLN A 262 -23.40 9.51 -10.56
C GLN A 262 -22.23 8.57 -10.19
N THR A 263 -22.42 7.28 -10.50
CA THR A 263 -21.41 6.24 -10.33
C THR A 263 -21.24 5.56 -11.68
N ASP A 264 -20.00 5.25 -12.05
CA ASP A 264 -19.69 4.64 -13.34
C ASP A 264 -20.16 3.17 -13.35
N GLU A 265 -20.96 2.78 -14.35
CA GLU A 265 -21.51 1.43 -14.48
C GLU A 265 -20.41 0.36 -14.57
N SER A 266 -19.26 0.68 -15.16
CA SER A 266 -18.11 -0.23 -15.27
C SER A 266 -17.62 -0.65 -13.88
N VAL A 267 -17.62 0.29 -12.93
CA VAL A 267 -17.21 0.03 -11.54
C VAL A 267 -18.26 -0.82 -10.82
N LEU A 268 -19.55 -0.53 -11.01
CA LEU A 268 -20.64 -1.31 -10.40
C LEU A 268 -20.62 -2.75 -10.90
N ASN A 269 -20.49 -2.96 -12.21
CA ASN A 269 -20.40 -4.29 -12.82
C ASN A 269 -19.19 -5.07 -12.32
N PHE A 270 -18.03 -4.42 -12.20
CA PHE A 270 -16.84 -5.03 -11.63
C PHE A 270 -17.06 -5.44 -10.16
N VAL A 271 -17.61 -4.56 -9.33
CA VAL A 271 -17.88 -4.85 -7.91
C VAL A 271 -18.85 -6.01 -7.74
N GLU A 272 -19.92 -6.07 -8.54
CA GLU A 272 -20.86 -7.19 -8.50
C GLU A 272 -20.21 -8.50 -8.95
N ARG A 273 -19.39 -8.48 -10.02
CA ARG A 273 -18.61 -9.66 -10.45
C ARG A 273 -17.67 -10.15 -9.34
N VAL A 274 -17.05 -9.23 -8.60
CA VAL A 274 -16.18 -9.57 -7.46
C VAL A 274 -16.99 -10.19 -6.32
N ARG A 275 -18.15 -9.62 -5.97
CA ARG A 275 -19.03 -10.14 -4.91
C ARG A 275 -19.55 -11.54 -5.22
N GLN A 276 -19.78 -11.86 -6.49
CA GLN A 276 -20.23 -13.18 -6.94
C GLN A 276 -19.11 -14.23 -6.95
N ASN A 277 -17.84 -13.80 -7.08
CA ASN A 277 -16.67 -14.67 -7.21
C ASN A 277 -15.74 -14.63 -5.99
N LEU A 278 -16.31 -14.56 -4.78
CA LEU A 278 -15.54 -14.62 -3.55
C LEU A 278 -14.81 -15.98 -3.43
N PRO A 279 -13.55 -16.00 -2.98
CA PRO A 279 -12.83 -17.24 -2.74
C PRO A 279 -13.57 -18.08 -1.70
N SER A 280 -13.79 -19.35 -2.03
CA SER A 280 -14.41 -20.32 -1.14
C SER A 280 -13.37 -21.02 -0.28
N GLU A 281 -13.81 -21.59 0.85
CA GLU A 281 -12.93 -22.43 1.68
C GLU A 281 -12.33 -23.58 0.86
N ASN A 282 -13.10 -24.20 -0.03
CA ASN A 282 -12.60 -25.25 -0.92
C ASN A 282 -11.48 -24.77 -1.84
N ARG A 283 -11.60 -23.55 -2.41
CA ARG A 283 -10.55 -22.96 -3.25
C ARG A 283 -9.31 -22.63 -2.43
N LEU A 284 -9.48 -22.16 -1.19
CA LEU A 284 -8.36 -21.95 -0.27
C LEU A 284 -7.65 -23.26 0.08
N GLN A 285 -8.39 -24.33 0.37
CA GLN A 285 -7.82 -25.64 0.66
C GLN A 285 -7.07 -26.20 -0.56
N ALA A 286 -7.65 -26.13 -1.76
CA ALA A 286 -6.98 -26.53 -2.99
C ALA A 286 -5.69 -25.72 -3.24
N ALA A 287 -5.72 -24.40 -3.01
CA ALA A 287 -4.55 -23.55 -3.13
C ALA A 287 -3.46 -23.88 -2.10
N LYS A 288 -3.82 -24.18 -0.85
CA LYS A 288 -2.86 -24.62 0.18
C LYS A 288 -2.20 -25.94 -0.20
N VAL A 289 -2.99 -26.91 -0.65
CA VAL A 289 -2.51 -28.20 -1.13
C VAL A 289 -1.52 -27.99 -2.27
N PHE A 290 -1.91 -27.24 -3.31
CA PHE A 290 -1.05 -26.94 -4.45
C PHE A 290 0.25 -26.23 -4.03
N TYR A 291 0.15 -25.24 -3.14
CA TYR A 291 1.31 -24.50 -2.64
C TYR A 291 2.30 -25.40 -1.89
N GLN A 292 1.82 -26.25 -0.98
CA GLN A 292 2.69 -27.21 -0.29
C GLN A 292 3.33 -28.21 -1.26
N GLN A 293 2.58 -28.68 -2.25
CA GLN A 293 3.12 -29.57 -3.29
C GLN A 293 4.26 -28.91 -4.09
N GLN A 294 4.09 -27.64 -4.47
CA GLN A 294 5.14 -26.88 -5.16
C GLN A 294 6.37 -26.68 -4.26
N LEU A 295 6.19 -26.24 -3.02
CA LEU A 295 7.29 -26.08 -2.07
C LEU A 295 8.11 -27.35 -1.92
N LEU A 296 7.44 -28.50 -1.80
CA LEU A 296 8.12 -29.78 -1.66
C LEU A 296 8.89 -30.16 -2.94
N LEU A 297 8.33 -29.91 -4.13
CA LEU A 297 9.03 -30.16 -5.38
C LEU A 297 10.26 -29.24 -5.54
N GLU A 298 10.13 -27.97 -5.15
CA GLU A 298 11.22 -26.99 -5.16
C GLU A 298 12.37 -27.38 -4.21
N CYS A 299 12.08 -27.94 -3.03
CA CYS A 299 13.12 -28.41 -2.10
C CYS A 299 14.05 -29.48 -2.71
N PHE A 300 13.56 -30.24 -3.68
CA PHE A 300 14.35 -31.25 -4.40
C PHE A 300 14.70 -30.79 -5.82
N ASP A 301 14.46 -29.54 -6.20
CA ASP A 301 14.86 -29.04 -7.51
C ASP A 301 16.33 -28.56 -7.52
N PHE A 302 17.22 -29.47 -7.92
CA PHE A 302 18.65 -29.20 -7.98
C PHE A 302 19.13 -28.70 -9.36
N GLN A 303 18.21 -28.30 -10.25
CA GLN A 303 18.55 -27.94 -11.62
C GLN A 303 19.48 -26.73 -11.71
N LEU A 304 19.35 -25.75 -10.81
CA LEU A 304 20.27 -24.61 -10.75
C LEU A 304 21.69 -25.06 -10.41
N LEU A 305 21.85 -25.93 -9.40
CA LEU A 305 23.15 -26.47 -9.01
C LEU A 305 23.76 -27.32 -10.13
N HIS A 306 22.94 -28.18 -10.74
CA HIS A 306 23.33 -29.01 -11.88
C HIS A 306 23.89 -28.17 -13.04
N ASN A 307 23.17 -27.11 -13.43
CA ASN A 307 23.60 -26.20 -14.49
C ASN A 307 24.90 -25.47 -14.14
N ARG A 308 25.05 -25.00 -12.89
CA ARG A 308 26.26 -24.32 -12.42
C ARG A 308 27.46 -25.26 -12.38
N LEU A 309 27.30 -26.49 -11.89
CA LEU A 309 28.35 -27.49 -11.85
C LEU A 309 28.83 -27.85 -13.26
N ASN A 310 27.88 -28.09 -14.18
CA ASN A 310 28.22 -28.37 -15.58
C ASN A 310 28.96 -27.22 -16.25
N TYR A 311 28.52 -25.99 -15.99
CA TYR A 311 29.19 -24.80 -16.49
C TYR A 311 30.61 -24.67 -15.96
N PHE A 312 30.79 -24.85 -14.64
CA PHE A 312 32.09 -24.80 -13.97
C PHE A 312 33.06 -25.84 -14.51
N VAL A 313 32.64 -27.11 -14.60
CA VAL A 313 33.47 -28.21 -15.12
C VAL A 313 33.84 -27.98 -16.58
N ARG A 314 32.92 -27.46 -17.40
CA ARG A 314 33.20 -27.09 -18.80
C ARG A 314 34.24 -25.98 -18.91
N LEU A 315 34.17 -24.95 -18.06
CA LEU A 315 35.16 -23.88 -18.03
C LEU A 315 36.54 -24.41 -17.66
N LEU A 316 36.64 -25.28 -16.66
CA LEU A 316 37.91 -25.91 -16.27
C LEU A 316 38.49 -26.75 -17.39
N ALA A 317 37.68 -27.62 -18.01
CA ALA A 317 38.12 -28.46 -19.13
C ALA A 317 38.58 -27.63 -20.34
N GLY A 318 37.96 -26.47 -20.59
CA GLY A 318 38.34 -25.56 -21.66
C GLY A 318 39.58 -24.70 -21.38
N ASN A 319 40.01 -24.59 -20.12
CA ASN A 319 41.12 -23.73 -19.69
C ASN A 319 42.20 -24.49 -18.90
N THR A 320 42.36 -25.78 -19.17
CA THR A 320 43.29 -26.68 -18.46
C THR A 320 44.76 -26.22 -18.49
N SER A 321 45.15 -25.41 -19.48
CA SER A 321 46.49 -24.81 -19.58
C SER A 321 46.71 -23.59 -18.67
N LEU A 322 45.64 -22.97 -18.16
CA LEU A 322 45.66 -21.73 -17.38
C LEU A 322 45.34 -21.96 -15.90
N VAL A 323 44.59 -23.02 -15.56
CA VAL A 323 44.11 -23.29 -14.20
C VAL A 323 44.51 -24.70 -13.78
N GLN A 324 45.38 -24.81 -12.78
CA GLN A 324 45.68 -26.06 -12.09
C GLN A 324 45.05 -26.02 -10.70
N ILE A 325 44.06 -26.86 -10.46
CA ILE A 325 43.41 -26.98 -9.14
C ILE A 325 44.11 -28.12 -8.38
N SER A 326 44.72 -27.80 -7.24
CA SER A 326 45.26 -28.79 -6.30
C SER A 326 44.23 -29.12 -5.23
N GLY A 327 44.07 -30.41 -4.90
CA GLY A 327 43.24 -30.88 -3.79
C GLY A 327 41.85 -31.40 -4.18
N VAL A 328 41.33 -31.07 -5.36
CA VAL A 328 40.06 -31.62 -5.84
C VAL A 328 40.33 -32.80 -6.76
N SER A 329 39.82 -33.97 -6.37
CA SER A 329 39.80 -35.18 -7.22
C SER A 329 39.04 -34.86 -8.53
N ASP A 330 39.38 -35.55 -9.62
CA ASP A 330 38.93 -35.28 -10.99
C ASP A 330 37.52 -34.66 -11.06
N MET A 331 37.44 -33.35 -11.37
CA MET A 331 36.18 -32.59 -11.42
C MET A 331 35.18 -33.18 -12.41
N VAL A 332 35.66 -33.90 -13.44
CA VAL A 332 34.82 -34.63 -14.38
C VAL A 332 34.18 -35.83 -13.68
N GLN A 333 34.95 -36.56 -12.89
CA GLN A 333 34.47 -37.69 -12.08
C GLN A 333 33.48 -37.23 -11.01
N LEU A 334 33.74 -36.10 -10.33
CA LEU A 334 32.81 -35.52 -9.35
C LEU A 334 31.47 -35.18 -10.00
N ARG A 335 31.51 -34.52 -11.17
CA ARG A 335 30.30 -34.22 -11.95
C ARG A 335 29.53 -35.49 -12.31
N GLU A 336 30.21 -36.54 -12.77
CA GLU A 336 29.57 -37.82 -13.12
C GLU A 336 28.95 -38.50 -11.90
N MET A 337 29.60 -38.42 -10.73
CA MET A 337 29.06 -38.91 -9.47
C MET A 337 27.82 -38.12 -9.04
N ALA A 338 27.86 -36.78 -9.10
CA ALA A 338 26.73 -35.90 -8.80
C ALA A 338 25.55 -36.13 -9.76
N GLU A 339 25.83 -36.32 -11.05
CA GLU A 339 24.80 -36.62 -12.07
C GLU A 339 24.03 -37.89 -11.74
N LYS A 340 24.77 -38.97 -11.45
CA LYS A 340 24.18 -40.29 -11.19
C LYS A 340 23.50 -40.38 -9.83
N GLN A 341 24.10 -39.78 -8.79
CA GLN A 341 23.66 -39.97 -7.41
C GLN A 341 22.79 -38.84 -6.88
N ILE A 342 22.77 -37.64 -7.48
CA ILE A 342 21.97 -36.52 -6.97
C ILE A 342 20.96 -36.10 -8.03
N PHE A 343 21.40 -35.62 -9.20
CA PHE A 343 20.50 -35.00 -10.17
C PHE A 343 19.51 -35.99 -10.79
N THR A 344 19.99 -37.13 -11.28
CA THR A 344 19.11 -38.19 -11.83
C THR A 344 18.16 -38.75 -10.78
N VAL A 345 18.61 -38.90 -9.54
CA VAL A 345 17.77 -39.44 -8.46
C VAL A 345 16.73 -38.42 -8.03
N SER A 346 17.08 -37.13 -8.00
CA SER A 346 16.13 -36.07 -7.66
C SER A 346 15.02 -35.92 -8.69
N GLU A 347 15.32 -35.98 -9.99
CA GLU A 347 14.28 -35.94 -11.02
C GLU A 347 13.31 -37.13 -10.90
N LYS A 348 13.83 -38.33 -10.64
CA LYS A 348 12.98 -39.51 -10.38
C LYS A 348 12.17 -39.36 -9.09
N PHE A 349 12.76 -38.77 -8.05
CA PHE A 349 12.07 -38.54 -6.80
C PHE A 349 10.96 -37.49 -6.94
N LYS A 350 11.19 -36.38 -7.66
CA LYS A 350 10.15 -35.39 -7.98
C LYS A 350 8.98 -36.04 -8.73
N GLN A 351 9.26 -36.87 -9.74
CA GLN A 351 8.22 -37.63 -10.45
C GLN A 351 7.46 -38.58 -9.52
N GLN A 352 8.16 -39.29 -8.63
CA GLN A 352 7.52 -40.13 -7.63
C GLN A 352 6.66 -39.31 -6.66
N LEU A 353 7.13 -38.17 -6.19
CA LEU A 353 6.45 -37.30 -5.25
C LEU A 353 5.13 -36.76 -5.85
N GLN A 354 5.13 -36.42 -7.13
CA GLN A 354 3.90 -36.07 -7.87
C GLN A 354 2.84 -37.18 -7.85
N THR A 355 3.25 -38.45 -7.83
CA THR A 355 2.28 -39.57 -7.72
C THR A 355 1.66 -39.71 -6.33
N PHE A 356 2.30 -39.19 -5.28
CA PHE A 356 1.75 -39.22 -3.92
C PHE A 356 0.68 -38.14 -3.71
N PHE A 357 0.72 -37.07 -4.51
CA PHE A 357 -0.20 -35.94 -4.44
C PHE A 357 -1.64 -36.23 -4.94
N VAL A 358 -1.93 -37.47 -5.37
CA VAL A 358 -3.20 -37.88 -5.98
C VAL A 358 -4.41 -37.70 -5.05
N GLN A 359 -4.24 -37.80 -3.74
CA GLN A 359 -5.36 -37.72 -2.80
C GLN A 359 -5.86 -36.28 -2.54
N GLN A 360 -5.21 -35.25 -3.11
CA GLN A 360 -5.50 -33.83 -2.85
C GLN A 360 -5.58 -33.48 -1.35
N SER A 361 -4.93 -34.27 -0.50
CA SER A 361 -4.73 -33.99 0.92
C SER A 361 -3.64 -32.94 1.10
N LEU A 362 -3.67 -32.23 2.23
CA LEU A 362 -2.57 -31.36 2.62
C LEU A 362 -1.32 -32.22 2.88
N PRO A 363 -0.19 -31.98 2.16
CA PRO A 363 1.04 -32.72 2.37
C PRO A 363 1.51 -32.75 3.83
N GLU A 364 1.32 -31.65 4.59
CA GLU A 364 1.69 -31.58 6.01
C GLU A 364 0.89 -32.53 6.93
N SER A 365 -0.29 -32.98 6.48
CA SER A 365 -1.17 -33.87 7.24
C SER A 365 -1.05 -35.33 6.79
N ASP A 366 -0.29 -35.61 5.73
CA ASP A 366 -0.12 -36.94 5.19
C ASP A 366 1.16 -37.59 5.77
N ALA A 367 0.96 -38.53 6.69
CA ALA A 367 2.04 -39.23 7.37
C ALA A 367 2.99 -39.96 6.41
N TYR A 368 2.47 -40.49 5.29
CA TYR A 368 3.28 -41.18 4.31
C TYR A 368 4.18 -40.20 3.54
N ILE A 369 3.62 -39.06 3.13
CA ILE A 369 4.40 -38.00 2.45
C ILE A 369 5.52 -37.50 3.36
N LEU A 370 5.21 -37.19 4.63
CA LEU A 370 6.20 -36.73 5.61
C LEU A 370 7.33 -37.75 5.81
N GLU A 371 7.00 -39.03 5.99
CA GLU A 371 8.01 -40.09 6.14
C GLU A 371 8.91 -40.21 4.91
N ARG A 372 8.34 -40.14 3.71
CA ARG A 372 9.10 -40.22 2.45
C ARG A 372 10.01 -39.02 2.25
N ILE A 373 9.56 -37.81 2.58
CA ILE A 373 10.38 -36.60 2.53
C ILE A 373 11.52 -36.67 3.55
N GLY A 374 11.26 -37.10 4.78
CA GLY A 374 12.31 -37.26 5.79
C GLY A 374 13.42 -38.21 5.34
N LYS A 375 13.05 -39.39 4.83
CA LYS A 375 14.00 -40.36 4.28
C LYS A 375 14.76 -39.81 3.07
N ALA A 376 14.09 -39.07 2.19
CA ALA A 376 14.74 -38.45 1.04
C ALA A 376 15.73 -37.36 1.47
N SER A 377 15.35 -36.52 2.45
CA SER A 377 16.20 -35.46 2.99
C SER A 377 17.49 -36.03 3.59
N GLU A 378 17.40 -37.04 4.46
CA GLU A 378 18.56 -37.71 5.03
C GLU A 378 19.45 -38.30 3.94
N TRP A 379 18.85 -38.98 2.96
CA TRP A 379 19.59 -39.59 1.86
C TRP A 379 20.31 -38.55 1.00
N PHE A 380 19.65 -37.47 0.61
CA PHE A 380 20.28 -36.41 -0.19
C PHE A 380 21.38 -35.72 0.60
N GLN A 381 21.17 -35.44 1.88
CA GLN A 381 22.20 -34.86 2.75
C GLN A 381 23.46 -35.73 2.79
N ASP A 382 23.31 -37.04 3.00
CA ASP A 382 24.44 -37.98 2.97
C ASP A 382 25.15 -37.99 1.60
N LYS A 383 24.40 -37.89 0.51
CA LYS A 383 24.98 -37.83 -0.85
C LYS A 383 25.68 -36.52 -1.14
N PHE A 384 25.13 -35.41 -0.69
CA PHE A 384 25.78 -34.10 -0.79
C PHE A 384 27.10 -34.12 -0.02
N SER A 385 27.09 -34.61 1.22
CA SER A 385 28.31 -34.75 2.03
C SER A 385 29.35 -35.65 1.37
N LEU A 386 28.96 -36.84 0.91
CA LEU A 386 29.88 -37.77 0.25
C LEU A 386 30.54 -37.21 -1.02
N ILE A 387 29.84 -36.34 -1.77
CA ILE A 387 30.31 -35.85 -3.07
C ILE A 387 31.00 -34.49 -2.97
N PHE A 388 30.57 -33.64 -2.03
CA PHE A 388 30.99 -32.24 -1.96
C PHE A 388 31.71 -31.85 -0.65
N ASP A 389 31.82 -32.70 0.37
CA ASP A 389 32.53 -32.30 1.62
C ASP A 389 34.05 -32.16 1.42
N ASP A 390 34.63 -32.78 0.38
CA ASP A 390 36.05 -32.69 0.04
C ASP A 390 36.39 -31.51 -0.91
N LEU A 391 35.40 -30.70 -1.30
CA LEU A 391 35.54 -29.46 -2.09
C LEU A 391 35.75 -28.25 -1.16
#